data_AF-A0A346YPV7-F1
#
_entry.id   AF-A0A346YPV7-F1
#
_cell.length_a   1.000
_cell.length_b   1.000
_cell.length_c   1.000
_cell.angle_alpha   90.00
_cell.angle_beta   90.00
_cell.angle_gamma   90.00
#
_symmetry.space_group_name_H-M   'P 1'
#
loop_
_entity.id
_entity.type
_entity.pdbx_description
1 polymer ?
#
loop_
_entity_poly.entity_id
_entity_poly.type
_entity_poly.pdbx_seq_one_letter_code
_entity_poly.pdbx_strand_id
1 'polypeptide(L)' 'MLGLSVEQFMIAYQAGELAGLEGQSLLACPYLDDPSRLRVWMLGYLDQPIDSRIDRQGGIDPAGQHPLG' A
#
# COMPACT_ATOMS: atom_id res chain seq x y z
N MET A 1 16.29 -6.68 14.70
CA MET A 1 16.99 -6.97 13.42
C MET A 1 16.06 -7.87 12.62
N LEU A 2 15.63 -7.49 11.40
CA LEU A 2 14.56 -8.19 10.65
C LEU A 2 14.96 -9.57 10.11
N GLY A 3 16.23 -9.96 10.19
CA GLY A 3 16.72 -11.24 9.65
C GLY A 3 16.74 -11.34 8.12
N LEU A 4 16.46 -10.24 7.42
CA LEU A 4 16.42 -10.16 5.96
C LEU A 4 17.78 -9.75 5.38
N SER A 5 18.09 -10.26 4.19
CA SER A 5 19.15 -9.68 3.36
C SER A 5 18.71 -8.32 2.81
N VAL A 6 19.69 -7.50 2.36
CA VAL A 6 19.41 -6.20 1.71
C VAL A 6 18.52 -6.39 0.47
N GLU A 7 18.78 -7.43 -0.32
CA GLU A 7 17.98 -7.75 -1.50
C GLU A 7 16.53 -8.08 -1.14
N GLN A 8 16.31 -8.94 -0.13
CA GLN A 8 14.97 -9.29 0.35
C GLN A 8 14.22 -8.06 0.88
N PHE A 9 14.93 -7.15 1.54
CA PHE A 9 14.38 -5.88 1.97
C PHE A 9 13.92 -5.04 0.78
N MET A 10 14.79 -4.81 -0.21
CA MET A 10 14.48 -3.98 -1.37
C MET A 10 13.30 -4.54 -2.18
N ILE A 11 13.28 -5.86 -2.40
CA ILE A 11 12.20 -6.52 -3.14
C ILE A 11 10.86 -6.36 -2.40
N ALA A 12 10.84 -6.62 -1.09
CA ALA A 12 9.61 -6.49 -0.32
C ALA A 12 9.12 -5.04 -0.27
N TYR A 13 10.04 -4.09 -0.11
CA TYR A 13 9.72 -2.66 -0.04
C TYR A 13 9.11 -2.17 -1.35
N GLN A 14 9.80 -2.42 -2.47
CA GLN A 14 9.37 -1.94 -3.79
C GLN A 14 8.05 -2.59 -4.24
N ALA A 15 7.83 -3.85 -3.88
CA ALA A 15 6.54 -4.51 -4.11
C ALA A 15 5.40 -3.87 -3.30
N GLY A 16 5.69 -3.40 -2.08
CA GLY A 16 4.75 -2.65 -1.26
C GLY A 16 4.42 -1.30 -1.87
N GLU A 17 5.46 -0.55 -2.25
CA GLU A 17 5.35 0.74 -2.91
C GLU A 17 4.46 0.66 -4.15
N LEU A 18 4.73 -0.30 -5.03
CA LEU A 18 3.93 -0.51 -6.24
C LEU A 18 2.48 -0.86 -5.92
N ALA A 19 2.23 -1.75 -4.96
CA ALA A 19 0.86 -2.11 -4.57
C ALA A 19 0.09 -0.91 -3.99
N GLY A 20 0.75 -0.05 -3.22
CA GLY A 20 0.17 1.21 -2.74
C GLY A 20 -0.11 2.18 -3.89
N LEU A 21 0.84 2.32 -4.83
CA LEU A 21 0.70 3.12 -6.05
C LEU A 21 -0.37 2.61 -7.00
N GLU A 22 -0.75 1.34 -6.95
CA GLU A 22 -1.82 0.76 -7.76
C GLU A 22 -3.17 0.72 -7.03
N GLY A 23 -3.21 1.07 -5.74
CA GLY A 23 -4.42 0.99 -4.93
C GLY A 23 -4.89 -0.44 -4.66
N GLN A 24 -3.96 -1.40 -4.67
CA GLN A 24 -4.27 -2.80 -4.39
C GLN A 24 -4.68 -2.98 -2.92
N SER A 25 -5.52 -3.97 -2.64
CA SER A 25 -5.85 -4.33 -1.25
C SER A 25 -4.62 -4.79 -0.48
N LEU A 26 -4.57 -4.52 0.83
CA LEU A 26 -3.56 -5.10 1.73
C LEU A 26 -3.54 -6.64 1.70
N LEU A 27 -4.67 -7.27 1.35
CA LEU A 27 -4.77 -8.72 1.19
C LEU A 27 -4.03 -9.25 -0.05
N ALA A 28 -3.62 -8.38 -0.97
CA ALA A 28 -2.79 -8.75 -2.11
C ALA A 28 -1.30 -8.92 -1.74
N CYS A 29 -0.90 -8.66 -0.50
CA CYS A 29 0.47 -8.86 -0.05
C CYS A 29 0.89 -10.33 -0.24
N PRO A 30 1.99 -10.62 -0.95
CA PRO A 30 2.44 -12.00 -1.19
C PRO A 30 3.17 -12.61 0.02
N TYR A 31 3.38 -11.84 1.09
CA TYR A 31 4.23 -12.21 2.22
C TYR A 31 3.44 -12.44 3.52
N LEU A 32 2.15 -12.79 3.44
CA LEU A 32 1.31 -12.99 4.64
C LEU A 32 1.89 -14.02 5.63
N ASP A 33 2.62 -15.02 5.12
CA ASP A 33 3.26 -16.06 5.91
C ASP A 33 4.71 -15.74 6.33
N ASP A 34 5.27 -14.60 5.88
CA ASP A 34 6.60 -14.11 6.26
C ASP A 34 6.49 -12.75 6.98
N PRO A 35 6.43 -12.74 8.32
CA PRO A 35 6.24 -11.51 9.09
C PRO A 35 7.31 -10.44 8.87
N SER A 36 8.55 -10.84 8.54
CA SER A 36 9.63 -9.90 8.30
C SER A 36 9.45 -9.19 6.97
N ARG A 37 9.15 -9.93 5.90
CA ARG A 37 8.87 -9.34 4.58
C ARG A 37 7.55 -8.61 4.54
N LEU A 38 6.53 -9.08 5.26
CA LEU A 38 5.25 -8.38 5.42
C LEU A 38 5.45 -6.98 6.00
N ARG A 39 6.23 -6.85 7.08
CA ARG A 39 6.53 -5.54 7.68
C ARG A 39 7.21 -4.61 6.69
N VAL A 40 8.17 -5.10 5.92
CA VAL A 40 8.88 -4.28 4.92
C VAL A 40 7.97 -3.90 3.76
N TRP A 41 7.13 -4.81 3.30
CA TRP A 41 6.12 -4.53 2.28
C TRP A 41 5.13 -3.47 2.75
N MET A 42 4.66 -3.55 4.00
CA MET A 42 3.78 -2.52 4.57
C MET A 42 4.46 -1.14 4.65
N LEU A 43 5.77 -1.08 4.89
CA LEU A 43 6.50 0.20 4.87
C LEU A 43 6.42 0.85 3.50
N GLY A 44 6.77 0.14 2.43
CA GLY A 44 6.66 0.67 1.06
C GLY A 44 5.22 0.99 0.67
N TYR A 45 4.27 0.14 1.03
CA TYR A 45 2.84 0.37 0.77
C TYR A 45 2.33 1.63 1.45
N LEU A 46 2.79 1.91 2.67
CA LEU A 46 2.39 3.09 3.45
C LEU A 46 3.14 4.37 3.06
N ASP A 47 4.33 4.24 2.48
CA ASP A 47 5.21 5.33 2.04
C ASP A 47 4.75 5.96 0.70
N GLN A 48 3.47 6.30 0.63
CA GLN A 48 2.87 6.97 -0.52
C GLN A 48 2.49 8.41 -0.16
N PRO A 49 2.74 9.39 -1.05
CA PRO A 49 2.37 10.78 -0.80
C PRO A 49 0.86 10.87 -0.56
N ILE A 50 0.47 11.59 0.49
CA ILE A 50 -0.92 11.67 0.99
C ILE A 50 -1.92 12.07 -0.12
N ASP A 51 -1.50 12.92 -1.07
CA ASP A 51 -2.34 13.34 -2.20
C ASP A 51 -2.80 12.16 -3.08
N SER A 52 -1.94 11.16 -3.30
CA SER A 52 -2.29 9.97 -4.12
C SER A 52 -3.34 9.06 -3.47
N ARG A 53 -3.55 9.18 -2.15
CA ARG A 53 -4.56 8.43 -1.40
C ARG A 53 -5.89 9.15 -1.36
N ILE A 54 -5.88 10.47 -1.27
CA ILE A 54 -7.09 11.29 -1.24
C ILE A 54 -7.83 11.17 -2.58
N ASP A 55 -7.11 11.18 -3.72
CA ASP A 55 -7.75 11.04 -5.04
C ASP A 55 -8.33 9.64 -5.31
N ARG A 56 -7.76 8.57 -4.70
CA ARG A 56 -8.23 7.18 -4.94
C ARG A 56 -9.24 6.66 -3.93
N GLN A 57 -9.18 7.10 -2.67
CA GLN A 57 -10.16 6.74 -1.64
C GLN A 57 -11.29 7.78 -1.55
N GLY A 58 -11.07 8.99 -2.08
CA GLY A 58 -11.95 10.15 -1.98
C GLY A 58 -12.82 10.40 -3.21
N GLY A 59 -13.54 9.38 -3.68
CA GLY A 59 -14.86 9.61 -4.26
C GLY A 59 -15.88 10.07 -3.20
N ILE A 60 -15.47 10.97 -2.30
CA ILE A 60 -16.35 11.67 -1.38
C ILE A 60 -16.29 13.12 -1.83
N ASP A 61 -17.28 13.51 -2.65
CA ASP A 61 -17.59 14.90 -2.87
C ASP A 61 -17.62 15.60 -1.50
N PRO A 62 -16.92 16.73 -1.30
CA PRO A 62 -17.08 17.53 -0.09
C PRO A 62 -18.50 18.10 0.07
N ALA A 63 -19.38 17.87 -0.92
CA ALA A 63 -20.79 18.19 -0.89
C ALA A 63 -21.61 16.88 -0.98
N GLY A 64 -21.88 16.22 0.15
CA GLY A 64 -22.64 14.97 0.18
C GLY A 64 -24.00 15.03 -0.55
N GLN A 65 -24.04 14.58 -1.80
CA GLN A 65 -25.26 14.36 -2.56
C GLN A 65 -25.25 12.99 -3.25
N HIS A 66 -26.24 12.18 -2.88
CA HIS A 66 -26.64 10.93 -3.52
C HIS A 66 -27.34 11.21 -4.88
N PRO A 67 -27.67 10.19 -5.70
CA PRO A 67 -27.54 10.27 -7.15
C PRO A 67 -28.69 11.08 -7.79
N LEU A 68 -28.43 11.71 -8.93
CA LEU A 68 -29.50 12.09 -9.84
C LEU A 68 -29.10 11.63 -11.24
N GLY A 69 -29.78 10.58 -11.72
CA GLY A 69 -29.69 10.12 -13.11
C GLY A 69 -29.48 8.63 -13.25
#